data_AF-A0A1I3MYT4-F1
#
_entry.id   AF-A0A1I3MYT4-F1
#
_cell.length_a   1.000
_cell.length_b   1.000
_cell.length_c   1.000
_cell.angle_alpha   90.00
_cell.angle_beta   90.00
_cell.angle_gamma   90.00
#
_symmetry.space_group_name_H-M   'P 1'
#
loop_
_entity.id
_entity.type
_entity.pdbx_description
1 polymer ?
#
loop_
_entity_poly.entity_id
_entity_poly.type
_entity_poly.pdbx_seq_one_letter_code
_entity_poly.pdbx_strand_id
1 'polypeptide(L)'
;MKINVTMVFLSGVLLSATMTTLVLAETTLKPAKMTCEEFLALDDVVKPKMVYWAEGFNKKDEPTDFGLDVAETDRLVPVLVTECKATPKHFFLKKTKEHSAETQKSAATPKMATIPKPVNMTCEEFLALDDVLKPKVVYWAEGLNRNDKPIEYVLDVDKTDKLVPVIVTECKETPRLSFWQKIMNHF
;
A
#
# COMPACT_ATOMS: atom_id res chain seq x y z
N MET A 1 -50.43 31.70 59.82
CA MET A 1 -48.98 31.87 60.11
C MET A 1 -48.20 30.99 59.14
N LYS A 2 -47.18 31.55 58.50
CA LYS A 2 -46.18 31.01 57.51
C LYS A 2 -46.09 29.47 57.40
N ILE A 3 -45.93 28.88 56.21
CA ILE A 3 -44.66 28.84 55.44
C ILE A 3 -44.94 28.59 53.94
N ASN A 4 -44.28 29.37 53.09
CA ASN A 4 -44.13 29.16 51.65
C ASN A 4 -43.02 28.13 51.39
N VAL A 5 -43.27 27.13 50.54
CA VAL A 5 -42.21 26.30 49.93
C VAL A 5 -42.47 26.21 48.43
N THR A 6 -41.73 27.02 47.67
CA THR A 6 -41.67 26.97 46.21
C THR A 6 -40.71 25.85 45.81
N MET A 7 -41.23 24.74 45.29
CA MET A 7 -40.44 23.59 44.83
C MET A 7 -40.08 23.80 43.35
N VAL A 8 -38.84 24.21 43.10
CA VAL A 8 -38.27 24.31 41.74
C VAL A 8 -37.85 22.91 41.30
N PHE A 9 -38.58 22.34 40.34
CA PHE A 9 -38.15 21.14 39.61
C PHE A 9 -37.17 21.55 38.51
N LEU A 10 -35.87 21.30 38.73
CA LEU A 10 -34.85 21.34 37.69
C LEU A 10 -34.95 20.05 36.86
N SER A 11 -35.62 20.14 35.71
CA SER A 11 -35.56 19.11 34.67
C SER A 11 -34.16 19.10 34.06
N GLY A 12 -33.31 18.18 34.53
CA GLY A 12 -32.05 17.85 33.88
C GLY A 12 -32.31 17.14 32.55
N VAL A 13 -32.18 17.87 31.44
CA VAL A 13 -32.07 17.29 30.10
C VAL A 13 -30.66 16.70 29.99
N LEU A 14 -30.55 15.38 30.16
CA LEU A 14 -29.37 14.62 29.79
C LEU A 14 -29.25 14.63 28.26
N LEU A 15 -28.42 15.51 27.73
CA LEU A 15 -27.91 15.45 26.36
C LEU A 15 -27.03 14.21 26.23
N SER A 16 -27.61 13.09 25.81
CA SER A 16 -26.89 11.91 25.33
C SER A 16 -26.20 12.29 24.01
N ALA A 17 -24.93 12.67 24.09
CA ALA A 17 -24.06 12.76 22.93
C ALA A 17 -23.89 11.35 22.34
N THR A 18 -24.64 11.04 21.29
CA THR A 18 -24.35 9.89 20.43
C THR A 18 -23.01 10.15 19.78
N MET A 19 -21.95 9.48 20.25
CA MET A 19 -20.68 9.44 19.54
C MET A 19 -20.90 8.69 18.24
N THR A 20 -21.12 9.41 17.14
CA THR A 20 -21.07 8.85 15.80
C THR A 20 -19.64 8.39 15.58
N THR A 21 -19.38 7.09 15.75
CA THR A 21 -18.13 6.48 15.31
C THR A 21 -18.03 6.69 13.81
N LEU A 22 -17.09 7.54 13.37
CA LEU A 22 -16.68 7.56 11.97
C LEU A 22 -16.07 6.19 11.66
N VAL A 23 -16.84 5.35 10.97
CA VAL A 23 -16.24 4.27 10.17
C VAL A 23 -15.38 4.99 9.13
N LEU A 24 -14.06 4.87 9.24
CA LEU A 24 -13.14 5.28 8.18
C LEU A 24 -13.53 4.48 6.93
N ALA A 25 -13.94 5.18 5.87
CA ALA A 25 -14.25 4.53 4.61
C ALA A 25 -12.99 3.83 4.09
N GLU A 26 -13.10 2.55 3.74
CA GLU A 26 -11.99 1.76 3.19
C GLU A 26 -11.53 2.33 1.85
N THR A 27 -10.23 2.57 1.72
CA THR A 27 -9.61 3.11 0.50
C THR A 27 -9.43 2.00 -0.52
N THR A 28 -10.51 1.72 -1.26
CA THR A 28 -10.53 0.72 -2.33
C THR A 28 -10.19 1.34 -3.68
N LEU A 29 -9.21 0.78 -4.38
CA LEU A 29 -8.71 1.26 -5.67
C LEU A 29 -8.86 0.17 -6.73
N LYS A 30 -8.97 0.57 -8.01
CA LYS A 30 -8.96 -0.35 -9.18
C LYS A 30 -7.74 -0.08 -10.06
N PRO A 31 -6.53 -0.51 -9.64
CA PRO A 31 -5.29 -0.13 -10.32
C PRO A 31 -5.27 -0.47 -11.82
N ALA A 32 -5.86 -1.61 -12.20
CA ALA A 32 -5.88 -2.08 -13.58
C ALA A 32 -6.67 -1.17 -14.54
N LYS A 33 -7.61 -0.37 -14.01
CA LYS A 33 -8.44 0.59 -14.77
C LYS A 33 -8.05 2.04 -14.49
N MET A 34 -7.12 2.27 -13.55
CA MET A 34 -6.74 3.58 -13.09
C MET A 34 -6.10 4.40 -14.21
N THR A 35 -6.67 5.57 -14.45
CA THR A 35 -6.09 6.64 -15.27
C THR A 35 -5.07 7.45 -14.48
N CYS A 36 -4.23 8.20 -15.18
CA CYS A 36 -3.28 9.11 -14.60
C CYS A 36 -3.94 10.21 -13.75
N GLU A 37 -5.11 10.72 -14.16
CA GLU A 37 -5.89 11.68 -13.39
C GLU A 37 -6.35 11.10 -12.04
N GLU A 38 -6.84 9.86 -12.04
CA GLU A 38 -7.24 9.17 -10.81
C GLU A 38 -6.03 8.89 -9.91
N PHE A 39 -4.87 8.52 -10.48
CA PHE A 39 -3.62 8.37 -9.72
C PHE A 39 -3.19 9.70 -9.08
N LEU A 40 -3.27 10.81 -9.80
CA LEU A 40 -2.92 12.14 -9.29
C LEU A 40 -3.85 12.60 -8.16
N ALA A 41 -5.10 12.15 -8.18
CA ALA A 41 -6.10 12.45 -7.16
C ALA A 41 -5.92 11.63 -5.86
N LEU A 42 -5.08 10.60 -5.85
CA LEU A 42 -4.76 9.85 -4.62
C LEU A 42 -4.02 10.74 -3.62
N ASP A 43 -4.20 10.46 -2.33
CA ASP A 43 -3.40 11.11 -1.30
C ASP A 43 -1.90 10.82 -1.50
N ASP A 44 -1.04 11.77 -1.14
CA ASP A 44 0.40 11.66 -1.32
C ASP A 44 1.02 10.47 -0.58
N VAL A 45 0.36 9.98 0.46
CA VAL A 45 0.76 8.75 1.20
C VAL A 45 0.34 7.47 0.50
N VAL A 46 -0.64 7.53 -0.42
CA VAL A 46 -1.14 6.38 -1.20
C VAL A 46 -0.43 6.27 -2.54
N LYS A 47 -0.02 7.38 -3.16
CA LYS A 47 0.69 7.37 -4.45
C LYS A 47 1.91 6.44 -4.46
N PRO A 48 2.85 6.47 -3.50
CA PRO A 48 3.99 5.54 -3.51
C PRO A 48 3.55 4.08 -3.43
N LYS A 49 2.57 3.76 -2.57
CA LYS A 49 2.04 2.40 -2.40
C LYS A 49 1.49 1.86 -3.72
N MET A 50 0.77 2.70 -4.46
CA MET A 50 0.25 2.38 -5.80
C MET A 50 1.38 2.13 -6.81
N VAL A 51 2.48 2.88 -6.75
CA VAL A 51 3.66 2.65 -7.61
C VAL A 51 4.35 1.32 -7.25
N TYR A 52 4.55 1.01 -5.97
CA TYR A 52 5.11 -0.29 -5.54
C TYR A 52 4.24 -1.47 -5.97
N TRP A 53 2.92 -1.35 -5.82
CA TRP A 53 1.97 -2.34 -6.31
C TRP A 53 2.07 -2.51 -7.83
N ALA A 54 2.12 -1.41 -8.58
CA ALA A 54 2.23 -1.44 -10.04
C ALA A 54 3.55 -2.05 -10.54
N GLU A 55 4.65 -1.79 -9.83
CA GLU A 55 5.95 -2.41 -10.11
C GLU A 55 5.90 -3.93 -9.96
N GLY A 56 5.25 -4.44 -8.91
CA GLY A 56 5.04 -5.88 -8.73
C GLY A 56 4.14 -6.45 -9.82
N PHE A 57 3.01 -5.79 -10.09
CA PHE A 57 2.03 -6.22 -11.08
C PHE A 57 2.60 -6.31 -12.50
N ASN A 58 3.50 -5.41 -12.86
CA ASN A 58 4.08 -5.35 -14.20
C ASN A 58 5.16 -6.41 -14.48
N LYS A 59 5.55 -7.22 -13.48
CA LYS A 59 6.49 -8.33 -13.66
C LYS A 59 5.76 -9.54 -14.28
N LYS A 60 6.25 -10.03 -15.43
CA LYS A 60 5.57 -11.05 -16.26
C LYS A 60 6.32 -12.38 -16.42
N ASP A 61 7.53 -12.47 -15.87
CA ASP A 61 8.37 -13.68 -15.84
C ASP A 61 8.25 -14.41 -14.49
N GLU A 62 9.08 -15.43 -14.25
CA GLU A 62 9.05 -16.23 -13.02
C GLU A 62 9.28 -15.36 -11.77
N PRO A 63 8.38 -15.41 -10.75
CA PRO A 63 8.48 -14.60 -9.54
C PRO A 63 9.82 -14.67 -8.82
N THR A 64 10.51 -15.81 -8.90
CA THR A 64 11.77 -16.14 -8.22
C THR A 64 12.98 -15.34 -8.73
N ASP A 65 12.84 -14.62 -9.85
CA ASP A 65 13.93 -13.85 -10.46
C ASP A 65 13.85 -12.34 -10.24
N PHE A 66 12.75 -11.83 -9.68
CA PHE A 66 12.61 -10.39 -9.49
C PHE A 66 13.26 -9.86 -8.23
N GLY A 67 14.17 -8.91 -8.39
CA GLY A 67 14.53 -7.98 -7.31
C GLY A 67 13.51 -6.84 -7.21
N LEU A 68 13.38 -6.29 -6.00
CA LEU A 68 12.74 -5.00 -5.79
C LEU A 68 13.83 -3.94 -5.61
N ASP A 69 13.98 -3.05 -6.59
CA ASP A 69 14.83 -1.87 -6.47
C ASP A 69 14.02 -0.73 -5.85
N VAL A 70 14.14 -0.58 -4.52
CA VAL A 70 13.39 0.42 -3.75
C VAL A 70 13.79 1.83 -4.19
N ALA A 71 15.07 2.08 -4.43
CA ALA A 71 15.57 3.40 -4.78
C ALA A 71 15.09 3.82 -6.17
N GLU A 72 15.09 2.91 -7.13
CA GLU A 72 14.50 3.12 -8.45
C GLU A 72 12.99 3.36 -8.35
N THR A 73 12.28 2.51 -7.61
CA THR A 73 10.82 2.66 -7.43
C THR A 73 10.45 3.98 -6.76
N ASP A 74 11.21 4.42 -5.76
CA ASP A 74 11.02 5.72 -5.12
C ASP A 74 11.25 6.89 -6.11
N ARG A 75 12.20 6.75 -7.05
CA ARG A 75 12.43 7.75 -8.12
C ARG A 75 11.33 7.74 -9.18
N LEU A 76 10.66 6.61 -9.39
CA LEU A 76 9.52 6.54 -10.32
C LEU A 76 8.33 7.37 -9.84
N VAL A 77 8.13 7.53 -8.52
CA VAL A 77 6.98 8.29 -7.99
C VAL A 77 6.91 9.73 -8.56
N PRO A 78 7.94 10.59 -8.44
CA PRO A 78 7.88 11.95 -9.01
C PRO A 78 7.89 11.97 -10.55
N VAL A 79 8.51 10.98 -11.20
CA VAL A 79 8.45 10.82 -12.67
C VAL A 79 7.02 10.58 -13.12
N LEU A 80 6.33 9.60 -12.51
CA LEU A 80 4.94 9.27 -12.83
C LEU A 80 3.99 10.40 -12.49
N VAL A 81 4.19 11.14 -11.41
CA VAL A 81 3.41 12.35 -11.12
C VAL A 81 3.57 13.39 -12.23
N THR A 82 4.78 13.60 -12.74
CA THR A 82 5.05 14.55 -13.82
C THR A 82 4.41 14.09 -15.14
N GLU A 83 4.60 12.83 -15.50
CA GLU A 83 4.07 12.22 -16.72
C GLU A 83 2.54 12.17 -16.74
N CYS A 84 1.93 11.85 -15.59
CA CYS A 84 0.48 11.82 -15.46
C CYS A 84 -0.14 13.21 -15.54
N LYS A 85 0.56 14.28 -15.11
CA LYS A 85 0.09 15.67 -15.31
C LYS A 85 0.04 16.03 -16.79
N ALA A 86 1.02 15.55 -17.57
CA ALA A 86 1.06 15.77 -19.01
C ALA A 86 0.03 14.91 -19.77
N THR A 87 -0.34 13.75 -19.23
CA THR A 87 -1.19 12.76 -19.92
C THR A 87 -2.31 12.21 -19.02
N PRO A 88 -3.22 13.05 -18.50
CA PRO A 88 -4.18 12.67 -17.45
C PRO A 88 -5.12 11.53 -17.84
N LYS A 89 -5.42 11.35 -19.13
CA LYS A 89 -6.31 10.30 -19.63
C LYS A 89 -5.60 8.98 -19.96
N HIS A 90 -4.28 8.90 -19.84
CA HIS A 90 -3.55 7.64 -20.05
C HIS A 90 -3.70 6.70 -18.86
N PHE A 91 -3.58 5.39 -19.09
CA PHE A 91 -3.60 4.40 -18.02
C PHE A 91 -2.31 4.43 -17.20
N PHE A 92 -2.45 4.49 -15.87
CA PHE A 92 -1.35 4.58 -14.93
C PHE A 92 -0.39 3.37 -15.00
N LEU A 93 -0.93 2.15 -15.10
CA LEU A 93 -0.10 0.94 -15.21
C LEU A 93 0.78 0.93 -16.45
N LYS A 94 0.26 1.43 -17.58
CA LYS A 94 1.01 1.54 -18.83
C LYS A 94 2.18 2.52 -18.66
N LYS A 95 1.91 3.69 -18.07
CA LYS A 95 2.94 4.69 -17.77
C LYS A 95 4.02 4.17 -16.82
N THR A 96 3.61 3.45 -15.77
CA THR A 96 4.55 2.80 -14.85
C THR A 96 5.46 1.86 -15.61
N LYS A 97 4.90 0.92 -16.39
CA LYS A 97 5.67 -0.03 -17.19
C LYS A 97 6.66 0.65 -18.15
N GLU A 98 6.25 1.72 -18.82
CA GLU A 98 7.09 2.48 -19.76
C GLU A 98 8.31 3.07 -19.03
N HIS A 99 8.11 3.76 -17.91
CA HIS A 99 9.19 4.47 -17.22
C HIS A 99 10.08 3.57 -16.35
N SER A 100 9.57 2.44 -15.88
CA SER A 100 10.38 1.42 -15.19
C SER A 100 11.36 0.73 -16.14
N ALA A 101 10.99 0.52 -17.40
CA ALA A 101 11.91 -0.01 -18.42
C ALA A 101 12.96 1.03 -18.84
N GLU A 102 12.60 2.32 -18.85
CA GLU A 102 13.50 3.41 -19.21
C GLU A 102 14.54 3.70 -18.12
N THR A 103 14.14 3.65 -16.84
CA THR A 103 15.03 3.96 -15.71
C THR A 103 16.17 2.92 -15.57
N GLN A 104 15.91 1.67 -15.92
CA GLN A 104 16.91 0.59 -15.99
C GLN A 104 17.99 0.81 -17.05
N LYS A 105 17.70 1.59 -18.11
CA LYS A 105 18.63 1.85 -19.21
C LYS A 105 19.64 2.95 -18.88
N SER A 106 19.41 3.74 -17.82
CA SER A 106 20.15 4.99 -17.58
C SER A 106 21.03 5.01 -16.32
N ALA A 107 21.03 4.01 -15.43
CA ALA A 107 21.66 4.14 -14.12
C ALA A 107 22.97 3.34 -13.95
N ALA A 108 24.11 4.01 -14.15
CA ALA A 108 25.33 3.73 -13.41
C ALA A 108 25.28 4.55 -12.10
N THR A 109 24.74 3.97 -11.02
CA THR A 109 24.63 4.62 -9.70
C THR A 109 24.68 3.54 -8.61
N PRO A 110 25.18 3.81 -7.38
CA PRO A 110 25.45 2.76 -6.41
C PRO A 110 24.19 1.98 -6.03
N LYS A 111 24.33 0.66 -5.98
CA LYS A 111 23.35 -0.33 -5.54
C LYS A 111 22.95 -0.04 -4.09
N MET A 112 21.93 0.79 -3.87
CA MET A 112 21.41 1.13 -2.54
C MET A 112 19.95 0.67 -2.43
N ALA A 113 19.63 0.02 -1.31
CA ALA A 113 18.35 -0.60 -0.96
C ALA A 113 17.68 -1.49 -2.04
N THR A 114 18.47 -2.23 -2.83
CA THR A 114 17.93 -3.33 -3.62
C THR A 114 17.60 -4.50 -2.67
N ILE A 115 16.36 -4.98 -2.71
CA ILE A 115 15.94 -6.21 -2.02
C ILE A 115 16.02 -7.35 -3.05
N PRO A 116 17.05 -8.20 -2.98
CA PRO A 116 17.22 -9.26 -3.96
C PRO A 116 16.18 -10.36 -3.72
N LYS A 117 15.41 -10.70 -4.75
CA LYS A 117 14.50 -11.86 -4.78
C LYS A 117 13.60 -11.97 -3.54
N PRO A 118 12.66 -11.03 -3.30
CA PRO A 118 11.79 -11.08 -2.12
C PRO A 118 10.97 -12.38 -2.00
N VAL A 119 10.73 -13.07 -3.13
CA VAL A 119 10.08 -14.40 -3.17
C VAL A 119 10.88 -15.49 -2.45
N ASN A 120 12.20 -15.35 -2.38
CA ASN A 120 13.09 -16.32 -1.73
C ASN A 120 13.41 -15.97 -0.28
N MET A 121 12.88 -14.86 0.22
CA MET A 121 13.17 -14.32 1.54
C MET A 121 12.57 -15.20 2.65
N THR A 122 13.30 -15.36 3.74
CA THR A 122 12.82 -15.89 5.02
C THR A 122 12.13 -14.80 5.85
N CYS A 123 11.35 -15.21 6.83
CA CYS A 123 10.77 -14.27 7.79
C CYS A 123 11.83 -13.47 8.56
N GLU A 124 12.97 -14.08 8.90
CA GLU A 124 14.08 -13.41 9.55
C GLU A 124 14.67 -12.29 8.69
N GLU A 125 14.90 -12.56 7.40
CA GLU A 125 15.38 -11.55 6.45
C GLU A 125 14.36 -10.41 6.25
N PHE A 126 13.05 -10.71 6.23
CA PHE A 126 12.01 -9.68 6.19
C PHE A 126 12.00 -8.83 7.45
N LEU A 127 12.13 -9.44 8.62
CA LEU A 127 12.18 -8.74 9.90
C LEU A 127 13.40 -7.83 10.02
N ALA A 128 14.52 -8.22 9.40
CA ALA A 128 15.77 -7.46 9.37
C ALA A 128 15.70 -6.22 8.45
N LEU A 129 14.68 -6.09 7.59
CA LEU A 129 14.45 -4.87 6.83
C LEU A 129 14.10 -3.70 7.77
N ASP A 130 14.53 -2.50 7.41
CA ASP A 130 14.03 -1.28 8.03
C ASP A 130 12.50 -1.22 7.92
N ASP A 131 11.85 -0.69 8.96
CA ASP A 131 10.38 -0.66 9.04
C ASP A 131 9.73 0.12 7.88
N VAL A 132 10.45 1.09 7.31
CA VAL A 132 10.00 1.84 6.11
C VAL A 132 9.99 0.99 4.83
N LEU A 133 10.74 -0.11 4.79
CA LEU A 133 10.82 -1.01 3.63
C LEU A 133 9.78 -2.12 3.66
N LYS A 134 9.37 -2.56 4.86
CA LYS A 134 8.36 -3.61 5.04
C LYS A 134 7.05 -3.38 4.29
N PRO A 135 6.37 -2.21 4.42
CA PRO A 135 5.15 -1.96 3.65
C PRO A 135 5.41 -1.96 2.14
N LYS A 136 6.55 -1.44 1.68
CA LYS A 136 6.91 -1.41 0.26
C LYS A 136 7.00 -2.82 -0.35
N VAL A 137 7.63 -3.75 0.37
CA VAL A 137 7.68 -5.17 -0.01
C VAL A 137 6.30 -5.81 -0.03
N VAL A 138 5.44 -5.50 0.96
CA VAL A 138 4.07 -6.02 1.05
C VAL A 138 3.23 -5.56 -0.14
N TYR A 139 3.24 -4.27 -0.49
CA TYR A 139 2.52 -3.75 -1.66
C TYR A 139 3.05 -4.32 -2.98
N TRP A 140 4.37 -4.42 -3.11
CA TRP A 140 4.99 -5.05 -4.27
C TRP A 140 4.59 -6.52 -4.41
N ALA A 141 4.59 -7.28 -3.31
CA ALA A 141 4.19 -8.69 -3.30
C ALA A 141 2.71 -8.87 -3.66
N GLU A 142 1.84 -7.99 -3.18
CA GLU A 142 0.43 -8.00 -3.55
C GLU A 142 0.26 -7.75 -5.05
N GLY A 143 0.95 -6.75 -5.61
CA GLY A 143 0.96 -6.49 -7.04
C GLY A 143 1.43 -7.70 -7.85
N LEU A 144 2.56 -8.29 -7.45
CA LEU A 144 3.14 -9.46 -8.12
C LEU A 144 2.19 -10.67 -8.10
N ASN A 145 1.50 -10.94 -6.99
CA ASN A 145 0.49 -12.00 -6.89
C ASN A 145 -0.74 -11.78 -7.79
N ARG A 146 -0.88 -10.57 -8.34
CA ARG A 146 -2.02 -10.18 -9.19
C ARG A 146 -1.63 -9.99 -10.65
N ASN A 147 -0.37 -10.19 -11.05
CA ASN A 147 0.13 -9.95 -12.41
C ASN A 147 -0.64 -10.69 -13.53
N ASP A 148 -1.27 -11.83 -13.22
CA ASP A 148 -2.12 -12.62 -14.12
C ASP A 148 -3.63 -12.55 -13.80
N LYS A 149 -4.05 -11.71 -12.84
CA LYS A 149 -5.44 -11.62 -12.37
C LYS A 149 -6.27 -10.58 -13.15
N PRO A 150 -7.61 -10.74 -13.23
CA PRO A 150 -8.45 -9.94 -14.11
C PRO A 150 -8.53 -8.45 -13.74
N ILE A 151 -8.91 -7.65 -14.73
CA ILE A 151 -9.07 -6.18 -14.70
C ILE A 151 -10.00 -5.69 -13.55
N GLU A 152 -10.80 -6.58 -12.94
CA GLU A 152 -11.71 -6.25 -11.83
C GLU A 152 -11.08 -6.30 -10.44
N TYR A 153 -9.79 -6.61 -10.30
CA TYR A 153 -9.13 -6.63 -8.99
C TYR A 153 -9.23 -5.26 -8.29
N VAL A 154 -9.60 -5.31 -7.02
CA VAL A 154 -9.70 -4.16 -6.11
C VAL A 154 -8.56 -4.26 -5.10
N LEU A 155 -7.71 -3.24 -5.07
CA LEU A 155 -6.70 -3.05 -4.03
C LEU A 155 -7.35 -2.36 -2.84
N ASP A 156 -7.29 -2.98 -1.67
CA ASP A 156 -7.75 -2.40 -0.40
C ASP A 156 -6.53 -1.92 0.38
N VAL A 157 -6.24 -0.62 0.29
CA VAL A 157 -5.04 0.00 0.89
C VAL A 157 -5.06 -0.15 2.40
N ASP A 158 -6.22 0.01 3.05
CA ASP A 158 -6.34 -0.07 4.50
C ASP A 158 -6.14 -1.50 5.01
N LYS A 159 -6.66 -2.49 4.28
CA LYS A 159 -6.42 -3.90 4.59
C LYS A 159 -4.96 -4.28 4.38
N THR A 160 -4.33 -3.83 3.29
CA THR A 160 -2.92 -4.11 3.03
C THR A 160 -2.00 -3.43 4.05
N ASP A 161 -2.32 -2.21 4.48
CA ASP A 161 -1.59 -1.54 5.58
C ASP A 161 -1.71 -2.32 6.89
N LYS A 162 -2.91 -2.82 7.24
CA LYS A 162 -3.14 -3.65 8.43
C LYS A 162 -2.45 -5.01 8.34
N LEU A 163 -2.18 -5.51 7.14
CA LEU A 163 -1.47 -6.77 6.94
C LEU A 163 0.01 -6.66 7.35
N VAL A 164 0.65 -5.50 7.20
CA VAL A 164 2.07 -5.30 7.54
C VAL A 164 2.40 -5.74 8.99
N PRO A 165 1.73 -5.23 10.05
CA PRO A 165 2.01 -5.65 11.42
C PRO A 165 1.60 -7.10 11.71
N VAL A 166 0.61 -7.66 10.99
CA VAL A 166 0.23 -9.08 11.08
C VAL A 166 1.38 -9.95 10.60
N ILE A 167 1.92 -9.68 9.41
CA ILE A 167 3.06 -10.43 8.86
C ILE A 167 4.30 -10.29 9.75
N VAL A 168 4.58 -9.10 10.29
CA VAL A 168 5.69 -8.90 11.24
C VAL A 168 5.50 -9.77 12.48
N THR A 169 4.29 -9.83 13.04
CA THR A 169 4.00 -10.64 14.23
C THR A 169 4.19 -12.12 13.92
N GLU A 170 3.57 -12.59 12.85
CA GLU A 170 3.68 -13.98 12.43
C GLU A 170 5.12 -14.39 12.08
N CYS A 171 5.91 -13.50 11.47
CA CYS A 171 7.30 -13.79 11.16
C CYS A 171 8.18 -13.88 12.41
N LYS A 172 7.85 -13.17 13.50
CA LYS A 172 8.57 -13.31 14.78
C LYS A 172 8.36 -14.68 15.40
N GLU A 173 7.20 -15.29 15.19
CA GLU A 173 6.88 -16.63 15.68
C GLU A 173 7.61 -17.70 14.87
N THR A 174 7.80 -17.49 13.56
CA THR A 174 8.40 -18.46 12.65
C THR A 174 9.51 -17.85 11.78
N PRO A 175 10.63 -17.38 12.36
CA PRO A 175 11.66 -16.61 11.64
C PRO A 175 12.32 -17.39 10.50
N ARG A 176 12.43 -18.72 10.63
CA ARG A 176 13.08 -19.57 9.62
C ARG A 176 12.18 -19.99 8.46
N LEU A 177 10.89 -19.67 8.50
CA LEU A 177 9.96 -20.00 7.41
C LEU A 177 10.04 -18.98 6.28
N SER A 178 9.54 -19.36 5.11
CA SER A 178 9.44 -18.47 3.95
C SER A 178 8.50 -17.31 4.25
N PHE A 179 8.99 -16.08 4.05
CA PHE A 179 8.18 -14.86 4.07
C PHE A 179 7.14 -14.91 2.95
N TRP A 180 7.53 -15.33 1.74
CA TRP A 180 6.64 -15.38 0.59
C TRP A 180 5.44 -16.30 0.80
N GLN A 181 5.66 -17.52 1.28
CA GLN A 181 4.55 -18.44 1.60
C GLN A 181 3.62 -17.84 2.64
N LYS A 182 4.18 -17.16 3.64
CA LYS A 182 3.40 -16.51 4.70
C LYS A 182 2.53 -15.39 4.16
N ILE A 183 3.09 -14.43 3.41
CA ILE A 183 2.32 -13.31 2.87
C ILE A 183 1.29 -13.75 1.82
N MET A 184 1.60 -14.75 0.99
CA MET A 184 0.66 -15.27 0.00
C MET A 184 -0.58 -15.92 0.62
N ASN A 185 -0.50 -16.44 1.85
CA ASN A 185 -1.68 -16.97 2.56
C ASN A 185 -2.70 -15.87 2.93
N HIS A 186 -2.34 -14.59 2.84
CA HIS A 186 -3.22 -13.46 3.12
C HIS A 186 -3.83 -12.83 1.86
N PHE A 187 -3.41 -13.23 0.66
CA PHE A 187 -3.84 -12.67 -0.63
C PHE A 187 -4.63 -13.65 -1.50
#